data_AF-A0AAD9ZKX1-F1
#
_entry.id   AF-A0AAD9ZKX1-F1
#
_cell.length_a   1.000
_cell.length_b   1.000
_cell.length_c   1.000
_cell.angle_alpha   90.00
_cell.angle_beta   90.00
_cell.angle_gamma   90.00
#
_symmetry.space_group_name_H-M   'P 1'
#
loop_
_entity.id
_entity.type
_entity.pdbx_description
1 polymer ?
#
loop_
_entity_poly.entity_id
_entity_poly.type
_entity_poly.pdbx_seq_one_letter_code
_entity_poly.pdbx_strand_id
1 'polypeptide(L)'
;MAVIQVIMAFAFVYYAMDWPGQIYIVTVFIGIGLGAQWAIAPSSASELFGLKSFGALYNFIAIGCPAGSLIFSGVIASGIYDYYAEKQSGLQEQYGTEESLTCVGSICYSLTCWIMAGFCMVAAALSLIVVQRTKGVYAQLYG
;
A
#
# COMPACT_ATOMS: atom_id res chain seq x y z
N MET A 1 -6.04 5.17 12.04
CA MET A 1 -5.10 5.06 10.90
C MET A 1 -3.87 4.21 11.20
N ALA A 2 -3.06 4.54 12.20
CA ALA A 2 -1.80 3.80 12.47
C ALA A 2 -1.97 2.29 12.68
N VAL A 3 -2.95 1.84 13.47
CA VAL A 3 -3.22 0.40 13.72
C VAL A 3 -3.55 -0.34 12.41
N ILE A 4 -4.36 0.27 11.55
CA ILE A 4 -4.74 -0.30 10.25
C ILE A 4 -3.50 -0.45 9.36
N GLN A 5 -2.64 0.57 9.30
CA GLN A 5 -1.41 0.53 8.50
C GLN A 5 -0.43 -0.54 8.97
N VAL A 6 -0.37 -0.81 10.28
CA VAL A 6 0.43 -1.92 10.82
C VAL A 6 -0.14 -3.27 10.37
N ILE A 7 -1.46 -3.46 10.45
CA ILE A 7 -2.12 -4.70 9.96
C ILE A 7 -1.84 -4.90 8.46
N MET A 8 -1.90 -3.83 7.66
CA MET A 8 -1.58 -3.86 6.23
C MET A 8 -0.11 -4.22 5.98
N ALA A 9 0.82 -3.67 6.76
CA ALA A 9 2.24 -4.00 6.66
C ALA A 9 2.49 -5.49 6.97
N PHE A 10 1.84 -6.03 8.00
CA PHE A 10 1.91 -7.46 8.31
C PHE A 10 1.37 -8.34 7.16
N ALA A 11 0.29 -7.93 6.50
CA ALA A 11 -0.23 -8.64 5.33
C ALA A 11 0.80 -8.67 4.18
N PHE A 12 1.47 -7.55 3.88
CA PHE A 12 2.52 -7.54 2.85
C PHE A 12 3.75 -8.38 3.21
N VAL A 13 4.15 -8.40 4.49
CA VAL A 13 5.24 -9.29 4.95
C VAL A 13 4.82 -10.76 4.86
N TYR A 14 3.57 -11.07 5.18
CA TYR A 14 3.03 -12.43 5.04
C TYR A 14 3.01 -12.89 3.57
N TYR A 15 2.68 -11.99 2.64
CA TYR A 15 2.82 -12.24 1.20
C TYR A 15 4.28 -12.47 0.79
N ALA A 16 5.24 -11.78 1.41
CA ALA A 16 6.66 -11.96 1.08
C ALA A 16 7.22 -13.31 1.55
N MET A 17 6.59 -13.96 2.55
CA MET A 17 7.00 -15.26 3.10
C MET A 17 6.57 -16.47 2.27
N ASP A 18 5.86 -16.24 1.17
CA ASP A 18 5.47 -17.25 0.17
C ASP A 18 4.72 -18.48 0.70
N TRP A 19 3.78 -18.26 1.63
CA TRP A 19 2.97 -19.36 2.18
C TRP A 19 1.82 -19.78 1.25
N PRO A 20 1.43 -21.08 1.27
CA PRO A 20 0.28 -21.55 0.50
C PRO A 20 -1.00 -20.83 0.97
N GLY A 21 -1.75 -20.25 0.03
CA GLY A 21 -2.97 -19.48 0.33
C GLY A 21 -2.74 -18.01 0.74
N GLN A 22 -1.52 -17.50 0.64
CA GLN A 22 -1.18 -16.10 0.96
C GLN A 22 -2.08 -15.06 0.30
N ILE A 23 -2.42 -15.22 -0.97
CA ILE A 23 -3.24 -14.25 -1.73
C ILE A 23 -4.63 -14.04 -1.10
N TYR A 24 -5.22 -15.09 -0.53
CA TYR A 24 -6.54 -15.01 0.09
C TYR A 24 -6.48 -14.24 1.40
N ILE A 25 -5.52 -14.58 2.25
CA ILE A 25 -5.32 -13.92 3.55
C ILE A 25 -5.00 -12.43 3.33
N VAL A 26 -4.09 -12.14 2.40
CA VAL A 26 -3.62 -10.78 2.12
C VAL A 26 -4.75 -9.91 1.57
N THR A 27 -5.55 -10.41 0.63
CA THR A 27 -6.68 -9.66 0.07
C THR A 27 -7.76 -9.34 1.11
N VAL A 28 -8.05 -10.27 2.03
CA VAL A 28 -8.99 -10.03 3.14
C VAL A 28 -8.49 -8.90 4.05
N PHE A 29 -7.22 -8.97 4.48
CA PHE A 29 -6.64 -7.91 5.33
C PHE A 29 -6.58 -6.55 4.60
N ILE A 30 -6.20 -6.56 3.32
CA ILE A 30 -6.15 -5.36 2.49
C ILE A 30 -7.53 -4.73 2.30
N GLY A 31 -8.55 -5.54 2.04
CA GLY A 31 -9.93 -5.07 1.87
C GLY A 31 -10.49 -4.42 3.14
N ILE A 32 -10.31 -5.08 4.30
CA ILE A 32 -10.75 -4.53 5.59
C ILE A 32 -10.01 -3.22 5.90
N GLY A 33 -8.69 -3.19 5.69
CA GLY A 33 -7.87 -2.02 5.99
C GLY A 33 -8.20 -0.82 5.10
N LEU A 34 -8.34 -1.02 3.79
CA LEU A 34 -8.75 0.03 2.86
C LEU A 34 -10.15 0.55 3.19
N GLY A 35 -11.11 -0.33 3.45
CA GLY A 35 -12.47 0.06 3.82
C GLY A 35 -12.49 0.93 5.07
N ALA A 36 -11.76 0.52 6.11
CA ALA A 36 -11.63 1.32 7.33
C ALA A 36 -10.93 2.66 7.08
N GLN A 37 -9.90 2.71 6.23
CA GLN A 37 -9.17 3.93 5.93
C GLN A 37 -10.04 4.95 5.17
N TRP A 38 -10.83 4.50 4.19
CA TRP A 38 -11.77 5.36 3.46
C TRP A 38 -12.94 5.85 4.32
N ALA A 39 -13.36 5.08 5.33
CA ALA A 39 -14.39 5.52 6.27
C ALA A 39 -13.87 6.57 7.26
N ILE A 40 -12.65 6.41 7.79
CA ILE A 40 -12.11 7.29 8.84
C ILE A 40 -11.56 8.60 8.26
N ALA A 41 -11.02 8.58 7.03
CA ALA A 41 -10.41 9.74 6.38
C ALA A 41 -11.32 10.99 6.31
N PRO A 42 -12.58 10.91 5.85
CA PRO A 42 -13.47 12.07 5.81
C PRO A 42 -13.83 12.58 7.22
N SER A 43 -14.08 11.68 8.18
CA SER A 43 -14.38 12.06 9.55
C SER A 43 -13.23 12.85 10.18
N SER A 44 -12.00 12.33 10.10
CA SER A 44 -10.82 13.02 10.63
C SER A 44 -10.54 14.35 9.93
N ALA A 45 -10.72 14.42 8.60
CA ALA A 45 -10.52 15.67 7.86
C ALA A 45 -11.55 16.74 8.26
N SER A 46 -12.80 16.36 8.51
CA SER A 46 -13.85 17.30 8.95
C SER A 46 -13.62 17.85 10.36
N GLU A 47 -13.04 17.05 11.26
CA GLU A 47 -12.65 17.48 12.61
C GLU A 47 -11.42 18.42 12.60
N LEU A 48 -10.41 18.10 11.79
CA LEU A 48 -9.14 18.85 11.75
C LEU A 48 -9.24 20.20 11.02
N PHE A 49 -9.96 20.26 9.91
CA PHE A 49 -10.00 21.43 9.02
C PHE A 49 -11.35 22.16 9.02
N GLY A 50 -12.36 21.58 9.67
CA GLY A 50 -13.72 22.11 9.66
C GLY A 50 -14.42 21.97 8.31
N LEU A 51 -15.71 22.30 8.28
CA LEU A 51 -16.59 22.07 7.12
C LEU A 51 -16.46 23.12 6.01
N LYS A 52 -15.74 24.24 6.25
CA LYS A 52 -15.75 25.40 5.35
C LYS A 52 -15.14 25.13 3.96
N SER A 53 -14.16 24.23 3.86
CA SER A 53 -13.56 23.81 2.58
C SER A 53 -13.29 22.30 2.51
N PHE A 54 -14.16 21.51 3.14
CA PHE A 54 -13.99 20.05 3.22
C PHE A 54 -13.92 19.39 1.84
N GLY A 55 -14.76 19.81 0.90
CA GLY A 55 -14.82 19.22 -0.45
C GLY A 55 -13.53 19.40 -1.25
N ALA A 56 -12.86 20.56 -1.14
CA ALA A 56 -11.59 20.79 -1.83
C ALA A 56 -10.46 19.95 -1.21
N LEU A 57 -10.40 19.89 0.13
CA LEU A 57 -9.39 19.13 0.85
C LEU A 57 -9.53 17.62 0.58
N TYR A 58 -10.75 17.09 0.62
CA TYR A 58 -11.01 15.68 0.37
C TYR A 58 -10.69 15.27 -1.07
N ASN A 59 -11.00 16.13 -2.06
CA ASN A 59 -10.58 15.89 -3.44
C ASN A 59 -9.05 15.85 -3.59
N PHE A 60 -8.32 16.71 -2.87
CA PHE A 60 -6.85 16.67 -2.88
C PHE A 60 -6.31 15.34 -2.30
N ILE A 61 -6.90 14.85 -1.21
CA ILE A 61 -6.57 13.52 -0.66
C ILE A 61 -6.89 12.42 -1.68
N ALA A 62 -8.04 12.50 -2.35
CA ALA A 62 -8.48 11.51 -3.33
C ALA A 62 -7.58 11.44 -4.57
N ILE A 63 -6.96 12.55 -4.99
CA ILE A 63 -5.96 12.59 -6.08
C ILE A 63 -4.71 11.77 -5.74
N GLY A 64 -4.41 11.59 -4.45
CA GLY A 64 -3.30 10.73 -4.01
C GLY A 64 -3.44 9.27 -4.48
N CYS A 65 -4.68 8.75 -4.58
CA CYS A 65 -4.94 7.37 -4.99
C CYS A 65 -4.55 7.07 -6.45
N PRO A 66 -5.03 7.82 -7.47
CA PRO A 66 -4.59 7.61 -8.84
C PRO A 66 -3.10 7.92 -9.01
N ALA A 67 -2.56 8.95 -8.34
CA ALA A 67 -1.12 9.24 -8.39
C ALA A 67 -0.28 8.06 -7.86
N GLY A 68 -0.67 7.49 -6.72
CA GLY A 68 -0.03 6.30 -6.17
C GLY A 68 -0.15 5.10 -7.10
N SER A 69 -1.34 4.82 -7.64
CA SER A 69 -1.54 3.71 -8.57
C SER A 69 -0.65 3.83 -9.81
N LEU A 70 -0.51 5.02 -10.37
CA LEU A 70 0.33 5.28 -11.54
C LEU A 70 1.81 5.04 -11.24
N ILE A 71 2.32 5.51 -10.10
CA ILE A 71 3.73 5.35 -9.74
C ILE A 71 4.02 3.89 -9.38
N PHE A 72 3.23 3.30 -8.48
CA PHE A 72 3.50 1.95 -7.97
C PHE A 72 3.15 0.85 -8.96
N SER A 73 1.98 0.92 -9.61
CA SER A 73 1.59 -0.11 -10.57
C SER A 73 2.14 0.17 -11.97
N GLY A 74 2.16 1.45 -12.37
CA GLY A 74 2.53 1.82 -13.74
C GLY A 74 4.03 1.93 -14.00
N VAL A 75 4.85 2.30 -13.00
CA VAL A 75 6.32 2.47 -13.18
C VAL A 75 7.11 1.41 -12.43
N ILE A 76 6.78 1.18 -11.16
CA ILE A 76 7.55 0.26 -10.31
C ILE A 76 7.22 -1.20 -10.67
N ALA A 77 5.94 -1.57 -10.69
CA ALA A 77 5.55 -2.95 -10.97
C ALA A 77 5.86 -3.38 -12.42
N SER A 78 5.64 -2.51 -13.40
CA SER A 78 5.98 -2.76 -14.81
C SER A 78 7.49 -2.92 -15.02
N GLY A 79 8.30 -1.99 -14.50
CA GLY A 79 9.75 -2.04 -14.65
C GLY A 79 10.39 -3.25 -13.96
N ILE A 80 9.88 -3.64 -12.78
CA ILE A 80 10.32 -4.87 -12.12
C ILE A 80 9.87 -6.09 -12.95
N TYR A 81 8.63 -6.12 -13.40
CA TYR A 81 8.11 -7.23 -14.19
C TYR A 81 8.92 -7.44 -15.48
N ASP A 82 9.18 -6.37 -16.25
CA ASP A 82 9.95 -6.44 -17.49
C ASP A 82 11.38 -6.92 -17.24
N TYR A 83 12.04 -6.40 -16.19
CA TYR A 83 13.40 -6.81 -15.80
C TYR A 83 13.51 -8.31 -15.49
N TYR A 84 12.53 -8.86 -14.76
CA TYR A 84 12.51 -10.29 -14.46
C TYR A 84 12.04 -11.14 -15.65
N ALA A 85 11.12 -10.64 -16.48
CA ALA A 85 10.66 -11.33 -17.68
C ALA A 85 11.80 -11.53 -18.69
N GLU A 86 12.66 -10.53 -18.90
CA GLU A 86 13.86 -10.64 -19.75
C GLU A 86 14.90 -11.63 -19.19
N LYS A 87 15.05 -11.67 -17.86
CA LYS A 87 15.99 -12.58 -17.21
C LYS A 87 15.55 -14.05 -17.29
N GLN A 88 14.25 -14.29 -17.30
CA GLN A 88 13.66 -15.63 -17.36
C GLN A 88 13.54 -16.13 -18.80
N SER A 89 13.28 -15.25 -19.77
CA SER A 89 13.24 -15.59 -21.19
C SER A 89 14.61 -16.09 -21.71
N GLY A 90 15.71 -15.48 -21.26
CA GLY A 90 17.07 -15.93 -21.60
C GLY A 90 17.46 -17.31 -21.06
N LEU A 91 16.77 -17.82 -20.03
CA LEU A 91 16.94 -19.20 -19.52
C LEU A 91 15.97 -20.18 -20.20
N GLN A 92 14.81 -19.70 -20.68
CA GLN A 92 13.78 -20.50 -21.32
C GLN A 92 14.10 -20.82 -22.80
N GLU A 93 14.95 -20.02 -23.45
CA GLU A 93 15.54 -20.35 -24.76
C GLU A 93 16.28 -21.70 -24.76
N GLN A 94 16.78 -22.16 -23.61
CA GLN A 94 17.47 -23.44 -23.47
C GLN A 94 16.53 -24.66 -23.37
N TYR A 95 15.21 -24.47 -23.12
CA TYR A 95 14.27 -25.56 -22.86
C TYR A 95 13.03 -25.59 -23.80
N GLY A 96 13.01 -24.77 -24.86
CA GLY A 96 12.09 -24.96 -26.00
C GLY A 96 10.59 -24.87 -25.67
N THR A 97 10.17 -23.97 -24.77
CA THR A 97 8.75 -23.69 -24.50
C THR A 97 8.41 -22.25 -24.84
N GLU A 98 7.38 -22.08 -25.67
CA GLU A 98 6.95 -20.91 -26.43
C GLU A 98 6.97 -19.55 -25.71
N GLU A 99 7.17 -18.52 -26.54
CA GLU A 99 7.21 -17.08 -26.27
C GLU A 99 6.05 -16.57 -25.41
N SER A 100 6.28 -16.45 -24.11
CA SER A 100 5.57 -15.45 -23.33
C SER A 100 6.53 -14.82 -22.32
N LEU A 101 6.74 -13.51 -22.46
CA LEU A 101 7.43 -12.65 -21.49
C LEU A 101 6.59 -12.56 -20.21
N THR A 102 6.36 -13.69 -19.55
CA THR A 102 5.51 -13.78 -18.37
C THR A 102 6.28 -14.32 -17.18
N CYS A 103 6.47 -13.45 -16.19
CA CYS A 103 6.98 -13.90 -14.91
C CYS A 103 5.82 -14.34 -14.03
N VAL A 104 5.73 -15.64 -13.81
CA VAL A 104 4.73 -16.26 -12.93
C VAL A 104 5.41 -16.74 -11.66
N GLY A 105 5.07 -16.13 -10.53
CA GLY A 105 5.57 -16.54 -9.22
C GLY A 105 5.65 -15.40 -8.22
N SER A 106 5.69 -15.78 -6.94
CA SER A 106 5.91 -14.87 -5.82
C SER A 106 7.22 -14.10 -5.89
N ILE A 107 8.24 -14.68 -6.53
CA ILE A 107 9.57 -14.10 -6.68
C ILE A 107 9.52 -12.76 -7.45
N CYS A 108 8.65 -12.64 -8.46
CA CYS A 108 8.50 -11.39 -9.21
C CYS A 108 7.73 -10.30 -8.49
N TYR A 109 6.81 -10.67 -7.59
CA TYR A 109 6.01 -9.70 -6.84
C TYR A 109 6.53 -9.44 -5.42
N SER A 110 7.41 -10.29 -4.89
CA SER A 110 7.95 -10.16 -3.53
C SER A 110 8.69 -8.83 -3.33
N LEU A 111 9.48 -8.39 -4.31
CA LEU A 111 10.15 -7.08 -4.29
C LEU A 111 9.17 -5.92 -4.19
N THR A 112 8.12 -5.94 -5.02
CA THR A 112 7.07 -4.91 -5.00
C THR A 112 6.36 -4.91 -3.64
N CYS A 113 6.09 -6.09 -3.06
CA CYS A 113 5.50 -6.21 -1.73
C CYS A 113 6.43 -5.69 -0.62
N TRP A 114 7.74 -5.88 -0.71
CA TRP A 114 8.71 -5.27 0.22
C TRP A 114 8.71 -3.74 0.14
N ILE A 115 8.68 -3.18 -1.06
CA ILE A 115 8.59 -1.72 -1.26
C ILE A 115 7.28 -1.18 -0.65
N MET A 116 6.16 -1.85 -0.93
CA MET A 116 4.86 -1.47 -0.39
C MET A 116 4.80 -1.59 1.14
N ALA A 117 5.38 -2.65 1.71
CA ALA A 117 5.52 -2.79 3.16
C ALA A 117 6.32 -1.64 3.77
N GLY A 118 7.42 -1.23 3.13
CA GLY A 118 8.20 -0.05 3.51
C GLY A 118 7.37 1.23 3.53
N PHE A 119 6.59 1.48 2.48
CA PHE A 119 5.67 2.63 2.43
C PHE A 119 4.60 2.56 3.52
N CYS A 120 4.04 1.38 3.83
CA CYS A 120 3.10 1.22 4.94
C CYS A 120 3.74 1.56 6.30
N MET A 121 5.01 1.21 6.53
CA MET A 121 5.72 1.59 7.76
C MET A 121 5.95 3.10 7.86
N VAL A 122 6.35 3.75 6.77
CA VAL A 122 6.51 5.21 6.73
C VAL A 122 5.17 5.91 7.01
N ALA A 123 4.08 5.42 6.41
CA ALA A 123 2.74 5.93 6.67
C ALA A 123 2.33 5.74 8.14
N ALA A 124 2.65 4.58 8.74
CA ALA A 124 2.40 4.30 10.15
C ALA A 124 3.17 5.25 11.08
N ALA A 125 4.45 5.49 10.78
CA ALA A 125 5.27 6.44 11.53
C ALA A 125 4.71 7.86 11.45
N LEU A 126 4.36 8.33 10.25
CA LEU A 126 3.71 9.64 10.06
C LEU A 126 2.39 9.74 10.81
N SER A 127 1.56 8.68 10.77
CA SER A 127 0.31 8.64 11.52
C SER A 127 0.53 8.70 13.04
N LEU A 128 1.56 8.03 13.56
CA LEU A 128 1.93 8.09 14.98
C LEU A 128 2.42 9.49 15.38
N ILE A 129 3.23 10.14 14.54
CA ILE A 129 3.69 11.51 14.77
C ILE A 129 2.50 12.48 14.82
N VAL A 130 1.53 12.34 13.90
CA VAL A 130 0.31 13.14 13.92
C VAL A 130 -0.44 12.92 15.24
N VAL A 131 -0.68 11.66 15.63
CA VAL A 131 -1.37 11.33 16.90
C VAL A 131 -0.65 11.93 18.11
N GLN A 132 0.68 11.87 18.17
CA GLN A 132 1.44 12.48 19.25
C GLN A 132 1.25 14.00 19.31
N ARG A 133 1.24 14.68 18.15
CA ARG A 133 0.99 16.12 18.07
C ARG A 133 -0.45 16.47 18.44
N THR A 134 -1.44 15.69 18.00
CA THR A 134 -2.85 15.95 18.33
C THR A 134 -3.13 15.68 19.81
N LYS A 135 -2.48 14.67 20.42
CA LYS A 135 -2.64 14.35 21.84
C LYS A 135 -2.35 15.54 22.76
N GLY A 136 -1.32 16.35 22.47
CA GLY A 136 -1.02 17.55 23.25
C GLY A 136 -2.13 18.60 23.18
N VAL A 137 -2.72 18.78 22.00
CA VAL A 137 -3.83 19.73 21.79
C VAL A 137 -5.12 19.24 22.46
N TYR A 138 -5.44 17.95 22.34
CA TYR A 138 -6.61 17.35 23.01
C TYR A 138 -6.46 17.35 24.53
N ALA A 139 -5.25 17.14 25.06
CA ALA A 139 -4.98 17.23 26.49
C ALA A 139 -5.15 18.66 27.03
N GLN A 140 -4.87 19.70 26.22
CA GLN A 140 -5.13 21.09 26.59
C GLN A 140 -6.59 21.52 26.46
N LEU A 141 -7.40 20.84 25.64
CA LEU A 141 -8.82 21.18 25.46
C LEU A 141 -9.75 20.45 26.43
N TYR A 142 -9.38 19.24 26.89
CA TYR A 142 -10.23 18.38 27.74
C TYR A 142 -9.63 18.07 29.12
N GLY A 143 -8.44 18.59 29.44
CA GLY A 143 -7.81 18.53 30.77
C GLY A 143 -7.83 19.90 31.43
#